data_AF-A0A1Q5QVH8-F1
#
_entry.id   AF-A0A1Q5QVH8-F1
#
_cell.length_a   1.000
_cell.length_b   1.000
_cell.length_c   1.000
_cell.angle_alpha   90.00
_cell.angle_beta   90.00
_cell.angle_gamma   90.00
#
_symmetry.space_group_name_H-M   'P 1'
#
loop_
_entity.id
_entity.type
_entity.pdbx_description
1 polymer ?
#
loop_
_entity_poly.entity_id
_entity_poly.type
_entity_poly.pdbx_seq_one_letter_code
_entity_poly.pdbx_strand_id
1 'polypeptide(L)' 'MNDSHFKKVGTAAGVVDAVGGTFKAAEIAGCKPPAISNAIARGRLPSPTFLIFEVELAERGLVAPPELWGIRSPRRKRR' A
#
# COMPACT_ATOMS: atom_id res chain seq x y z
N MET A 1 -4.18 -16.46 20.39
CA MET A 1 -3.92 -16.09 18.98
C MET A 1 -2.57 -15.39 18.92
N ASN A 2 -1.48 -16.14 18.71
CA ASN A 2 -0.15 -15.59 18.45
C ASN A 2 0.25 -16.07 17.06
N ASP A 3 0.48 -15.11 16.15
CA ASP A 3 1.58 -15.08 15.16
C ASP A 3 1.23 -14.08 14.07
N SER A 4 1.18 -12.79 14.43
CA SER A 4 1.09 -11.70 13.45
C SER A 4 2.45 -11.49 12.77
N HIS A 5 2.94 -12.50 12.06
CA HIS A 5 4.07 -12.39 11.14
C HIS A 5 3.58 -11.84 9.80
N PHE A 6 2.93 -10.67 9.79
CA PHE A 6 2.64 -9.99 8.54
C PHE A 6 3.96 -9.69 7.82
N LYS A 7 4.08 -10.13 6.57
CA LYS A 7 5.26 -9.85 5.76
C LYS A 7 5.19 -8.41 5.27
N LYS A 8 6.25 -7.65 5.54
CA LYS A 8 6.36 -6.24 5.15
C LYS A 8 6.64 -6.10 3.66
N VAL A 9 5.86 -5.26 2.99
CA VAL A 9 6.06 -4.81 1.62
C VAL A 9 6.57 -3.38 1.64
N GLY A 10 7.76 -3.14 1.08
CA GLY A 10 8.50 -1.88 1.24
C GLY A 10 8.45 -0.92 0.06
N THR A 11 7.76 -1.26 -1.04
CA THR A 11 7.74 -0.45 -2.26
C THR A 11 6.33 -0.35 -2.85
N ALA A 12 6.05 0.74 -3.57
CA ALA A 12 4.77 0.91 -4.27
C ALA A 12 4.53 -0.20 -5.31
N ALA A 13 5.58 -0.60 -6.05
CA ALA A 13 5.52 -1.74 -6.97
C ALA A 13 5.15 -3.03 -6.23
N GLY A 14 5.82 -3.33 -5.12
CA GLY A 14 5.55 -4.53 -4.33
C GLY A 14 4.13 -4.59 -3.78
N VAL A 15 3.54 -3.43 -3.41
CA VAL A 15 2.14 -3.36 -2.98
C VAL A 15 1.21 -3.71 -4.14
N VAL A 16 1.48 -3.18 -5.33
CA VAL A 16 0.67 -3.43 -6.52
C VAL A 16 0.79 -4.89 -6.96
N ASP A 17 1.99 -5.45 -6.97
CA ASP A 17 2.21 -6.86 -7.31
C ASP A 17 1.51 -7.79 -6.32
N ALA A 18 1.56 -7.47 -5.03
CA ALA A 18 0.91 -8.23 -3.97
C ALA A 18 -0.62 -8.35 -4.12
N VAL A 19 -1.28 -7.30 -4.63
CA VAL A 19 -2.74 -7.33 -4.83
C VAL A 19 -3.17 -7.92 -6.17
N GLY A 20 -2.23 -8.34 -7.03
CA GLY A 20 -2.51 -8.94 -8.34
C GLY A 20 -2.16 -8.06 -9.55
N GLY A 21 -1.30 -7.05 -9.36
CA GLY A 21 -0.76 -6.21 -10.42
C GLY A 21 -1.59 -4.95 -10.72
N THR A 22 -1.11 -4.16 -11.70
CA THR A 22 -1.59 -2.79 -11.99
C THR A 22 -3.08 -2.71 -12.27
N PHE A 23 -3.65 -3.65 -13.04
CA PHE A 23 -5.07 -3.63 -13.37
C PHE A 23 -5.95 -3.90 -12.15
N LYS A 24 -5.57 -4.89 -11.32
CA LYS A 24 -6.32 -5.21 -10.10
C LYS A 24 -6.20 -4.08 -9.08
N ALA A 25 -5.00 -3.52 -8.92
CA ALA A 25 -4.76 -2.35 -8.09
C ALA A 25 -5.59 -1.13 -8.55
N ALA A 26 -5.77 -0.94 -9.85
CA ALA A 26 -6.56 0.17 -10.40
C ALA A 26 -8.07 -0.01 -10.14
N GLU A 27 -8.57 -1.24 -10.27
CA GLU A 27 -9.94 -1.62 -9.91
C GLU A 27 -10.21 -1.35 -8.41
N ILE A 28 -9.33 -1.86 -7.54
CA ILE A 28 -9.40 -1.65 -6.08
C ILE A 28 -9.38 -0.15 -5.74
N ALA A 29 -8.51 0.61 -6.40
CA ALA A 29 -8.36 2.05 -6.18
C ALA A 29 -9.48 2.91 -6.83
N GLY A 30 -10.36 2.33 -7.64
CA GLY A 30 -11.35 3.06 -8.42
C GLY A 30 -10.74 4.07 -9.41
N CYS A 31 -9.58 3.76 -9.99
CA CYS A 31 -8.86 4.66 -10.89
C CYS A 31 -8.42 3.97 -12.20
N LYS A 32 -7.83 4.73 -13.12
CA LYS A 32 -7.33 4.18 -14.39
C LYS A 32 -5.95 3.51 -14.18
N PRO A 33 -5.63 2.39 -14.86
CA PRO A 33 -4.32 1.73 -14.74
C PRO A 33 -3.09 2.64 -14.89
N PRO A 34 -3.07 3.64 -15.81
CA PRO A 34 -1.95 4.58 -15.89
C PRO A 34 -1.73 5.40 -14.62
N ALA A 35 -2.76 5.65 -13.80
CA ALA A 35 -2.61 6.34 -12.52
C ALA A 35 -1.78 5.49 -11.54
N ILE A 36 -1.99 4.17 -11.53
CA ILE A 36 -1.19 3.22 -10.74
C ILE A 36 0.24 3.13 -11.30
N SER A 37 0.42 3.01 -12.62
CA SER A 37 1.75 3.01 -13.22
C SER A 37 2.55 4.27 -12.88
N ASN A 38 1.91 5.44 -12.94
CA ASN A 38 2.53 6.72 -12.57
C ASN A 38 2.85 6.78 -11.07
N ALA A 39 2.00 6.20 -10.22
CA ALA A 39 2.24 6.12 -8.78
C ALA A 39 3.44 5.21 -8.46
N ILE A 40 3.55 4.06 -9.13
CA ILE A 40 4.71 3.16 -9.05
C ILE A 40 5.99 3.89 -9.48
N ALA A 41 5.96 4.57 -10.63
CA ALA A 41 7.11 5.34 -11.14
C ALA A 41 7.57 6.45 -10.16
N ARG A 42 6.64 7.02 -9.39
CA ARG A 42 6.92 8.01 -8.34
C ARG A 42 7.31 7.39 -6.99
N GLY A 43 7.24 6.06 -6.85
CA GLY A 43 7.45 5.36 -5.59
C GLY A 43 6.41 5.69 -4.51
N ARG A 44 5.25 6.22 -4.88
CA ARG A 44 4.22 6.68 -3.94
C ARG A 44 2.81 6.44 -4.49
N LEU A 45 2.00 5.70 -3.72
CA LEU A 45 0.60 5.45 -3.98
C LEU A 45 -0.29 6.63 -3.54
N PRO A 46 -1.49 6.79 -4.13
CA PRO A 46 -2.39 7.90 -3.80
C PRO A 46 -2.93 7.75 -2.38
N SER A 47 -2.75 8.75 -1.51
CA SER A 47 -3.13 8.67 -0.08
C SER A 47 -4.55 8.15 0.21
N PRO A 48 -5.59 8.52 -0.56
CA PRO A 48 -6.96 8.01 -0.34
C PRO A 48 -7.10 6.49 -0.46
N THR A 49 -6.16 5.79 -1.10
CA THR A 49 -6.22 4.34 -1.30
C THR A 49 -5.65 3.55 -0.13
N PHE A 50 -5.05 4.21 0.87
CA PHE A 50 -4.33 3.54 1.97
C PHE A 50 -5.17 2.45 2.66
N LEU A 51 -6.34 2.81 3.18
CA LEU A 51 -7.19 1.88 3.93
C LEU A 51 -7.70 0.72 3.07
N ILE A 52 -7.98 0.97 1.79
CA ILE A 52 -8.48 -0.05 0.87
C ILE A 52 -7.38 -1.08 0.60
N PHE A 53 -6.16 -0.62 0.32
CA PHE A 53 -5.01 -1.52 0.14
C PHE A 53 -4.59 -2.20 1.44
N GLU A 54 -4.74 -1.54 2.59
CA GLU A 54 -4.44 -2.15 3.89
C GLU A 54 -5.30 -3.39 4.15
N VAL A 55 -6.60 -3.33 3.85
CA VAL A 55 -7.52 -4.48 3.96
C VAL A 55 -7.08 -5.61 3.01
N GLU A 56 -6.85 -5.29 1.73
CA GLU A 56 -6.42 -6.28 0.73
C GLU A 56 -5.08 -6.93 1.08
N LEU A 57 -4.12 -6.17 1.59
CA LEU A 57 -2.83 -6.69 2.04
C LEU A 57 -2.99 -7.57 3.28
N ALA A 58 -3.83 -7.17 4.24
CA ALA A 58 -4.08 -7.92 5.46
C ALA A 58 -4.69 -9.30 5.17
N GLU A 59 -5.65 -9.38 4.24
CA GLU A 59 -6.22 -10.66 3.77
C GLU A 59 -5.16 -11.60 3.18
N ARG A 60 -4.04 -11.05 2.69
CA ARG A 60 -2.91 -11.81 2.11
C ARG A 60 -1.76 -12.02 3.11
N GLY A 61 -1.94 -11.65 4.38
CA GLY A 61 -0.89 -11.74 5.39
C GLY A 61 0.27 -10.75 5.15
N LEU A 62 0.00 -9.63 4.48
CA LEU A 62 0.95 -8.59 4.15
C LEU A 62 0.62 -7.27 4.88
N VAL A 63 1.64 -6.45 5.09
CA VAL A 63 1.49 -5.07 5.57
C VAL A 63 2.43 -4.14 4.81
N ALA A 64 2.02 -2.88 4.66
CA ALA A 64 2.82 -1.87 3.99
C ALA A 64 2.88 -0.58 4.82
N PRO A 65 4.03 0.11 4.85
CA PRO A 65 4.16 1.34 5.61
C PRO A 65 3.32 2.48 5.00
N PRO A 66 2.62 3.29 5.81
CA PRO A 66 1.80 4.42 5.34
C PRO A 66 2.61 5.48 4.59
N GLU A 67 3.93 5.51 4.77
CA GLU A 67 4.86 6.37 4.03
C GLU A 67 4.81 6.12 2.51
N LEU A 68 4.47 4.91 2.06
CA LEU A 68 4.24 4.60 0.64
C LEU A 68 3.03 5.35 0.07
N TRP A 69 2.12 5.81 0.92
CA TRP A 69 0.98 6.66 0.58
C TRP A 69 1.24 8.14 0.84
N GLY A 70 2.49 8.50 1.18
CA GLY A 70 2.85 9.87 1.58
C GLY A 70 2.31 10.29 2.95
N ILE A 71 1.71 9.37 3.69
CA ILE A 71 1.18 9.62 5.03
C ILE A 71 2.36 9.58 6.00
N ARG A 72 2.64 10.73 6.62
CA ARG A 72 3.74 10.85 7.59
C ARG A 72 3.21 10.58 8.99
N SER A 73 3.73 9.56 9.65
CA SER A 73 3.50 9.38 11.08
C SER A 73 4.17 10.53 11.85
N PRO A 74 3.45 11.26 12.73
CA PRO A 74 4.09 12.25 13.58
C PRO A 74 5.13 11.54 14.45
N ARG A 75 6.39 12.00 14.39
CA ARG A 75 7.44 11.48 15.28
C ARG A 75 6.94 11.63 16.71
N ARG A 76 6.75 10.49 17.40
CA ARG A 76 6.35 10.45 18.81
C ARG A 76 7.33 11.32 19.59
N LYS A 77 6.91 12.51 20.04
CA LYS A 77 7.74 13.32 20.94
C LYS A 77 7.88 12.51 22.22
N ARG A 78 9.06 11.91 22.44
CA ARG A 78 9.43 11.42 23.78
C ARG A 78 9.45 12.65 24.68
N ARG A 79 8.49 12.72 25.59
CA ARG A 79 8.49 13.64 26.72
C ARG A 79 9.33 13.03 27.83
#